data_AF-A0A497F1C7-F1
#
_entry.id   AF-A0A497F1C7-F1
#
_cell.length_a   1.000
_cell.length_b   1.000
_cell.length_c   1.000
_cell.angle_alpha   90.00
_cell.angle_beta   90.00
_cell.angle_gamma   90.00
#
_symmetry.space_group_name_H-M   'P 1'
#
loop_
_entity.id
_entity.type
_entity.pdbx_description
1 polymer ?
#
loop_
_entity_poly.entity_id
_entity_poly.type
_entity_poly.pdbx_seq_one_letter_code
_entity_poly.pdbx_strand_id
1 'polypeptide(L)'
;MDFRQSLKRAFSILVLSIALILIATYILALALGPIVFAIAENMSKHKLILEIPQLIPPNLHVKTKVTIPLLTFYMIAWSIFVACVIYSFRGYDKPFTKAFAEALSQPKAIFNNFFLAMPFISSIAITTVFIAHVVQERAGIPIGTPPEVDYAI
;
A
#
# COMPACT_ATOMS: atom_id res chain seq x y z
N MET A 1 -25.18 -24.38 25.38
CA MET A 1 -24.21 -23.34 24.96
C MET A 1 -24.89 -21.99 25.15
N ASP A 2 -24.29 -21.12 25.94
CA ASP A 2 -24.86 -19.81 26.29
C ASP A 2 -24.94 -18.91 25.03
N PHE A 3 -26.10 -18.31 24.74
CA PHE A 3 -26.35 -17.54 23.51
C PHE A 3 -25.31 -16.44 23.29
N ARG A 4 -24.90 -15.79 24.38
CA ARG A 4 -23.87 -14.74 24.38
C ARG A 4 -22.50 -15.26 23.94
N GLN A 5 -22.17 -16.49 24.29
CA GLN A 5 -20.92 -17.13 23.91
C GLN A 5 -20.91 -17.53 22.43
N SER A 6 -22.04 -18.03 21.92
CA SER A 6 -22.22 -18.32 20.49
C SER A 6 -22.11 -17.06 19.63
N LEU A 7 -22.76 -15.96 20.04
CA LEU A 7 -22.72 -14.68 19.31
C LEU A 7 -21.31 -14.10 19.25
N LYS A 8 -20.58 -14.10 20.36
CA LYS A 8 -19.18 -13.63 20.41
C LYS A 8 -18.27 -14.44 19.48
N ARG A 9 -18.50 -15.76 19.39
CA ARG A 9 -17.72 -16.66 18.54
C ARG A 9 -18.02 -16.42 17.05
N ALA A 10 -19.30 -16.28 16.69
CA ALA A 10 -19.72 -15.96 15.33
C ALA A 10 -19.12 -14.62 14.85
N PHE A 11 -19.17 -13.58 15.69
CA PHE A 11 -18.56 -12.29 15.39
C PHE A 11 -17.04 -12.42 15.18
N SER A 12 -16.34 -13.15 16.05
CA SER A 12 -14.90 -13.37 15.92
C SER A 12 -14.54 -14.05 14.61
N ILE A 13 -15.29 -15.09 14.22
CA ILE A 13 -15.08 -15.81 12.96
C ILE A 13 -15.31 -14.86 11.77
N LEU A 14 -16.38 -14.07 11.80
CA LEU A 14 -16.68 -13.10 10.75
C LEU A 14 -15.55 -12.07 10.58
N VAL A 15 -15.08 -11.47 11.67
CA VAL A 15 -13.96 -10.50 11.65
C VAL A 15 -12.68 -11.13 11.11
N LEU A 16 -12.38 -12.35 11.53
CA LEU A 16 -11.19 -13.08 11.09
C LEU A 16 -11.26 -13.45 9.60
N SER A 17 -12.43 -13.88 9.12
CA SER A 17 -12.68 -14.14 7.70
C SER A 17 -12.50 -12.89 6.85
N ILE A 18 -13.03 -11.74 7.31
CA ILE A 18 -12.82 -10.45 6.64
C ILE A 18 -11.33 -10.10 6.60
N ALA A 19 -10.61 -10.25 7.71
CA ALA A 19 -9.17 -9.98 7.77
C ALA A 19 -8.39 -10.86 6.78
N LEU A 20 -8.72 -12.15 6.69
CA LEU A 20 -8.10 -13.07 5.72
C LEU A 20 -8.38 -12.66 4.26
N ILE A 21 -9.63 -12.30 3.96
CA ILE A 21 -10.00 -11.82 2.61
C ILE A 21 -9.20 -10.56 2.28
N LEU A 22 -9.13 -9.60 3.19
CA LEU A 22 -8.36 -8.36 3.00
C LEU A 22 -6.87 -8.64 2.78
N ILE A 23 -6.28 -9.53 3.58
CA ILE A 23 -4.88 -9.96 3.40
C ILE A 23 -4.68 -10.58 2.02
N ALA A 24 -5.57 -11.48 1.60
CA ALA A 24 -5.49 -12.13 0.30
C ALA A 24 -5.60 -11.12 -0.85
N THR A 25 -6.55 -10.18 -0.77
CA THR A 25 -6.69 -9.08 -1.73
C THR A 25 -5.45 -8.20 -1.75
N TYR A 26 -4.83 -7.93 -0.60
CA TYR A 26 -3.63 -7.12 -0.50
C TYR A 26 -2.41 -7.81 -1.14
N ILE A 27 -2.24 -9.12 -0.91
CA ILE A 27 -1.20 -9.92 -1.57
C ILE A 27 -1.40 -9.94 -3.08
N LEU A 28 -2.65 -10.09 -3.54
CA LEU A 28 -2.98 -10.02 -4.97
C LEU A 28 -2.66 -8.65 -5.57
N ALA A 29 -3.07 -7.57 -4.90
CA ALA A 29 -2.76 -6.21 -5.31
C ALA A 29 -1.25 -5.96 -5.36
N LEU A 30 -0.50 -6.47 -4.38
CA LEU A 30 0.95 -6.38 -4.34
C LEU A 30 1.60 -7.11 -5.52
N ALA A 31 1.10 -8.27 -5.91
CA ALA A 31 1.57 -9.03 -7.07
C ALA A 31 1.24 -8.33 -8.40
N LEU A 32 0.07 -7.69 -8.50
CA LEU A 32 -0.35 -6.94 -9.68
C LEU A 32 0.34 -5.57 -9.81
N GLY A 33 0.83 -5.00 -8.70
CA GLY A 33 1.42 -3.67 -8.65
C GLY A 33 2.47 -3.39 -9.73
N PRO A 34 3.52 -4.22 -9.90
CA PRO A 34 4.53 -4.04 -10.95
C PRO A 34 3.95 -4.01 -12.37
N ILE A 35 2.95 -4.85 -12.64
CA ILE A 35 2.31 -4.94 -13.96
C ILE A 35 1.51 -3.66 -14.23
N VAL A 36 0.68 -3.24 -13.27
CA VAL A 36 -0.13 -2.03 -13.38
C VAL A 36 0.76 -0.79 -13.52
N PHE A 37 1.85 -0.71 -12.75
CA PHE A 37 2.78 0.41 -12.82
C PHE A 37 3.53 0.45 -14.16
N ALA A 38 4.00 -0.69 -14.67
CA ALA A 38 4.66 -0.76 -15.97
C ALA A 38 3.72 -0.34 -17.12
N ILE A 39 2.45 -0.75 -17.05
CA ILE A 39 1.41 -0.33 -18.00
C ILE A 39 1.18 1.19 -17.91
N ALA A 40 1.05 1.73 -16.70
CA ALA A 40 0.84 3.16 -16.48
C ALA A 40 2.04 4.01 -16.95
N GLU A 41 3.27 3.57 -16.71
CA GLU A 41 4.47 4.28 -17.18
C GLU A 41 4.56 4.28 -18.71
N ASN A 42 4.23 3.17 -19.38
CA ASN A 42 4.22 3.11 -20.84
C ASN A 42 3.18 4.04 -21.47
N MET A 43 2.08 4.32 -20.76
CA MET A 43 1.07 5.29 -21.19
C MET A 43 1.41 6.74 -20.81
N SER A 44 2.34 6.95 -19.89
CA SER A 44 2.73 8.28 -19.43
C SER A 44 3.82 8.88 -20.31
N LYS A 45 3.61 10.13 -20.73
CA LYS A 45 4.65 10.93 -21.41
C LYS A 45 5.70 11.49 -20.44
N HIS A 46 5.45 11.40 -19.13
CA HIS A 46 6.33 11.95 -18.11
C HIS A 46 7.41 10.95 -17.73
N LYS A 47 8.65 11.26 -18.11
CA LYS A 47 9.85 10.55 -17.66
C LYS A 47 10.60 11.43 -16.67
N LEU A 48 11.14 10.81 -15.62
CA LEU A 48 12.00 11.52 -14.67
C LEU A 48 13.33 11.82 -15.36
N ILE A 49 13.60 13.11 -15.60
CA ILE A 49 14.88 13.58 -16.15
C ILE A 49 15.76 13.92 -14.95
N LEU A 50 16.74 13.08 -14.66
CA LEU A 50 17.77 13.41 -13.68
C LEU A 50 18.87 14.20 -14.39
N GLU A 51 19.00 15.48 -14.05
CA GLU A 51 20.17 16.28 -14.41
C GLU A 51 21.27 16.00 -13.39
N ILE A 52 22.25 15.19 -13.75
CA ILE A 52 23.40 14.91 -12.89
C ILE A 52 24.44 16.00 -13.17
N PRO A 53 24.81 16.86 -12.21
CA PRO A 53 25.90 17.80 -12.40
C PRO A 53 27.20 17.00 -12.50
N GLN A 54 27.79 16.94 -13.70
CA GLN A 54 29.12 16.35 -13.85
C GLN A 54 30.14 17.29 -13.19
N LEU A 55 31.05 16.73 -12.38
CA LEU A 55 32.29 17.42 -11.98
C LEU A 55 33.19 17.55 -13.22
N ILE A 56 32.86 18.47 -14.12
CA ILE A 56 33.71 18.84 -15.26
C ILE A 56 34.15 20.30 -15.04
N PRO A 57 35.43 20.63 -15.30
CA PRO A 57 35.93 22.00 -15.17
C PRO A 57 35.07 23.02 -15.95
N PRO A 58 35.00 24.29 -15.48
CA PRO A 58 33.96 25.27 -15.80
C PRO A 58 33.81 25.69 -17.28
N ASN A 59 34.62 25.14 -18.19
CA ASN A 59 34.65 25.50 -19.60
C ASN A 59 33.90 24.53 -20.52
N LEU A 60 33.32 23.44 -20.00
CA LEU A 60 32.58 22.47 -20.81
C LEU A 60 31.26 22.07 -20.13
N HIS A 61 30.22 22.87 -20.32
CA HIS A 61 28.87 22.57 -19.82
C HIS A 61 28.17 21.55 -20.72
N VAL A 62 28.61 20.29 -20.67
CA VAL A 62 27.85 19.18 -21.27
C VAL A 62 26.86 18.67 -20.22
N LYS A 63 25.61 19.17 -20.28
CA LYS A 63 24.52 18.63 -19.45
C LYS A 63 24.08 17.29 -20.02
N THR A 64 24.58 16.19 -19.48
CA THR A 64 24.08 14.85 -19.85
C THR A 64 22.74 14.60 -19.16
N LYS A 65 21.65 14.61 -19.93
CA LYS A 65 20.32 14.25 -19.44
C LYS A 65 20.21 12.73 -19.38
N VAL A 66 20.21 12.16 -18.19
CA VAL A 66 19.94 10.73 -18.00
C VAL A 66 18.45 10.57 -17.73
N THR A 67 17.77 9.83 -18.62
CA THR A 67 16.36 9.49 -18.42
C THR A 67 16.30 8.17 -17.67
N ILE A 68 15.86 8.19 -16.41
CA ILE A 68 15.70 6.98 -15.62
C ILE A 68 14.21 6.62 -15.60
N PRO A 69 13.81 5.39 -15.96
CA PRO A 69 12.42 4.97 -15.88
C PRO A 69 11.95 4.97 -14.42
N LEU A 70 10.76 5.51 -14.17
CA LEU A 70 10.15 5.54 -12.84
C LEU A 70 9.91 4.12 -12.30
N LEU A 71 9.73 3.13 -13.19
CA LEU A 71 9.62 1.72 -12.81
C LEU A 71 10.79 1.28 -11.95
N THR A 72 12.01 1.76 -12.20
CA THR A 72 13.17 1.36 -11.40
C THR A 72 13.01 1.76 -9.94
N PHE A 73 12.61 3.00 -9.67
CA PHE A 73 12.38 3.49 -8.30
C PHE A 73 11.19 2.77 -7.65
N TYR A 74 10.11 2.57 -8.42
CA TYR A 74 8.96 1.80 -7.96
C TYR A 74 9.35 0.38 -7.57
N MET A 75 10.15 -0.33 -8.38
CA MET A 75 10.59 -1.69 -8.11
C MET A 75 11.48 -1.79 -6.87
N ILE A 76 12.32 -0.79 -6.61
CA ILE A 76 13.10 -0.72 -5.36
C ILE A 76 12.16 -0.62 -4.16
N ALA A 77 11.24 0.35 -4.17
CA ALA A 77 10.28 0.52 -3.09
C ALA A 77 9.39 -0.72 -2.90
N TRP A 78 8.92 -1.31 -4.00
CA TRP A 78 8.14 -2.54 -4.01
C TRP A 78 8.91 -3.70 -3.39
N SER A 79 10.20 -3.87 -3.74
CA SER A 79 11.02 -4.98 -3.20
C SER A 79 11.24 -4.86 -1.69
N ILE A 80 11.48 -3.63 -1.19
CA ILE A 80 11.57 -3.35 0.24
C ILE A 80 10.25 -3.71 0.93
N PHE A 81 9.13 -3.30 0.34
CA PHE A 81 7.81 -3.58 0.88
C PHE A 81 7.49 -5.09 0.92
N VAL A 82 7.81 -5.83 -0.14
CA VAL A 82 7.68 -7.30 -0.20
C VAL A 82 8.53 -7.95 0.89
N ALA A 83 9.77 -7.51 1.07
CA ALA A 83 10.62 -8.01 2.13
C ALA A 83 9.97 -7.79 3.51
N CYS A 84 9.46 -6.59 3.78
CA CYS A 84 8.73 -6.28 5.02
C CYS A 84 7.52 -7.20 5.22
N VAL A 85 6.72 -7.45 4.18
CA VAL A 85 5.58 -8.38 4.23
C VAL A 85 6.04 -9.79 4.58
N ILE A 86 7.09 -10.31 3.94
CA ILE A 86 7.65 -11.64 4.22
C ILE A 86 8.15 -11.73 5.67
N TYR A 87 8.85 -10.70 6.16
CA TYR A 87 9.29 -10.64 7.55
C TYR A 87 8.12 -10.60 8.53
N SER A 88 7.05 -9.86 8.21
CA SER A 88 5.86 -9.78 9.05
C SER A 88 5.10 -11.11 9.15
N PHE A 89 5.12 -11.93 8.09
CA PHE A 89 4.55 -13.29 8.08
C PHE A 89 5.28 -14.23 9.04
N ARG A 90 6.61 -14.14 9.08
CA ARG A 90 7.45 -14.90 10.02
C ARG A 90 7.20 -14.46 11.46
N GLY A 91 6.89 -13.17 11.64
CA GLY A 91 6.63 -12.55 12.94
C GLY A 91 7.92 -12.39 13.75
N TYR A 92 8.03 -11.28 14.50
CA TYR A 92 9.15 -11.08 15.42
C TYR A 92 9.02 -11.97 16.66
N ASP A 93 7.82 -12.05 17.25
CA ASP A 93 7.55 -12.87 18.45
C ASP A 93 6.75 -14.15 18.16
N LYS A 94 5.72 -14.06 17.31
CA LYS A 94 4.81 -15.17 17.01
C LYS A 94 4.55 -15.30 15.51
N PRO A 95 4.74 -16.49 14.92
CA PRO A 95 4.40 -16.72 13.52
C PRO A 95 2.91 -16.56 13.28
N PHE A 96 2.54 -16.15 12.07
CA PHE A 96 1.16 -15.88 11.68
C PHE A 96 0.18 -17.01 12.04
N THR A 97 0.57 -18.28 11.83
CA THR A 97 -0.28 -19.44 12.13
C THR A 97 -0.65 -19.57 13.60
N LYS A 98 0.30 -19.27 14.51
CA LYS A 98 0.05 -19.27 15.96
C LYS A 98 -0.81 -18.07 16.36
N ALA A 99 -0.52 -16.89 15.81
CA ALA A 99 -1.32 -15.69 16.06
C ALA A 99 -2.77 -15.84 15.59
N PHE A 100 -2.98 -16.51 14.46
CA PHE A 100 -4.30 -16.83 13.91
C PHE A 100 -5.09 -17.78 14.81
N ALA A 101 -4.46 -18.85 15.30
CA ALA A 101 -5.08 -19.78 16.24
C ALA A 101 -5.46 -19.09 17.58
N GLU A 102 -4.63 -18.17 18.03
CA GLU A 102 -4.88 -17.35 19.22
C GLU A 102 -6.03 -16.38 19.00
N ALA A 103 -6.10 -15.72 17.85
CA ALA A 103 -7.18 -14.83 17.45
C ALA A 103 -8.55 -15.53 17.34
N LEU A 104 -8.58 -16.81 16.92
CA LEU A 104 -9.79 -17.64 16.94
C LEU A 104 -10.35 -17.87 18.34
N SER A 105 -9.45 -17.93 19.34
CA SER A 105 -9.81 -18.17 20.74
C SER A 105 -10.12 -16.86 21.48
N GLN A 106 -9.37 -15.80 21.16
CA GLN A 106 -9.43 -14.49 21.79
C GLN A 106 -9.43 -13.39 20.72
N PRO A 107 -10.59 -12.75 20.44
CA PRO A 107 -10.70 -11.74 19.38
C PRO A 107 -9.73 -10.56 19.52
N LYS A 108 -9.38 -10.20 20.77
CA LYS A 108 -8.43 -9.11 21.04
C LYS A 108 -7.01 -9.42 20.56
N ALA A 109 -6.65 -10.70 20.41
CA ALA A 109 -5.31 -11.12 19.98
C ALA A 109 -5.03 -10.82 18.49
N ILE A 110 -6.04 -10.41 17.70
CA ILE A 110 -5.86 -9.94 16.33
C ILE A 110 -4.86 -8.77 16.27
N PHE A 111 -4.88 -7.88 17.27
CA PHE A 111 -3.98 -6.73 17.35
C PHE A 111 -2.59 -7.07 17.89
N ASN A 112 -2.38 -8.28 18.40
CA ASN A 112 -1.07 -8.73 18.91
C ASN A 112 -0.13 -9.14 17.77
N ASN A 113 -0.63 -9.28 16.54
CA ASN A 113 0.17 -9.58 15.37
C ASN A 113 -0.06 -8.51 14.30
N PHE A 114 1.03 -7.85 13.89
CA PHE A 114 0.96 -6.74 12.93
C PHE A 114 0.30 -7.15 11.62
N PHE A 115 0.55 -8.37 11.14
CA PHE A 115 -0.01 -8.84 9.88
C PHE A 115 -1.53 -9.04 9.93
N LEU A 116 -2.07 -9.46 11.08
CA LEU A 116 -3.52 -9.56 11.32
C LEU A 116 -4.17 -8.20 11.58
N ALA A 117 -3.45 -7.26 12.19
CA ALA A 117 -3.92 -5.91 12.48
C ALA A 117 -3.90 -5.00 11.26
N MET A 118 -2.96 -5.21 10.33
CA MET A 118 -2.67 -4.35 9.19
C MET A 118 -3.90 -4.01 8.32
N PRO A 119 -4.79 -4.96 7.98
CA PRO A 119 -5.99 -4.64 7.21
C PRO A 119 -6.87 -3.58 7.89
N PHE A 120 -7.06 -3.68 9.20
CA PHE A 120 -7.88 -2.73 9.97
C PHE A 120 -7.22 -1.36 10.06
N ILE A 121 -5.90 -1.33 10.32
CA ILE A 121 -5.13 -0.08 10.36
C ILE A 121 -5.17 0.61 8.99
N SER A 122 -5.00 -0.15 7.91
CA SER A 122 -5.08 0.35 6.54
C SER A 122 -6.46 0.91 6.21
N SER A 123 -7.54 0.18 6.55
CA SER A 123 -8.90 0.66 6.36
C SER A 123 -9.19 1.94 7.12
N ILE A 124 -8.70 2.07 8.36
CA ILE A 124 -8.83 3.31 9.13
C ILE A 124 -8.06 4.44 8.46
N ALA A 125 -6.81 4.20 8.06
CA ALA A 125 -5.98 5.21 7.40
C ALA A 125 -6.61 5.72 6.10
N ILE A 126 -7.08 4.83 5.24
CA ILE A 126 -7.78 5.19 3.99
C ILE A 126 -9.05 5.98 4.30
N THR A 127 -9.83 5.55 5.29
CA THR A 127 -11.05 6.26 5.71
C THR A 127 -10.72 7.67 6.20
N THR A 128 -9.67 7.83 7.00
CA THR A 128 -9.21 9.13 7.48
C THR A 128 -8.77 10.04 6.34
N VAL A 129 -8.00 9.51 5.39
CA VAL A 129 -7.58 10.25 4.19
C VAL A 129 -8.80 10.68 3.39
N PHE A 130 -9.78 9.79 3.18
CA PHE A 130 -11.01 10.12 2.47
C PHE A 130 -11.82 11.23 3.17
N ILE A 131 -11.98 11.15 4.50
CA ILE A 131 -12.62 12.21 5.28
C ILE A 131 -11.87 13.53 5.13
N ALA A 132 -10.54 13.52 5.19
CA ALA A 132 -9.74 14.71 5.00
C ALA A 132 -9.95 15.33 3.62
N HIS A 133 -9.99 14.52 2.56
CA HIS A 133 -10.30 15.00 1.20
C HIS A 133 -11.68 15.64 1.14
N VAL A 134 -12.71 15.01 1.69
CA VAL A 134 -14.08 15.56 1.71
C VAL A 134 -14.13 16.91 2.45
N VAL A 135 -13.40 17.05 3.56
CA VAL A 135 -13.31 18.31 4.31
C VAL A 135 -12.58 19.38 3.51
N GLN A 136 -11.48 19.03 2.86
CA GLN A 136 -10.69 19.94 2.02
C GLN A 136 -11.50 20.44 0.82
N GLU A 137 -12.21 19.55 0.12
CA GLU A 137 -13.11 19.92 -0.98
C GLU A 137 -14.19 20.90 -0.52
N ARG A 138 -14.84 20.62 0.63
CA ARG A 138 -15.86 21.51 1.19
C ARG A 138 -15.31 22.86 1.65
N ALA A 139 -14.04 22.90 2.05
CA ALA A 139 -13.34 24.13 2.41
C ALA A 139 -12.80 24.90 1.17
N GLY A 140 -13.00 24.38 -0.04
CA GLY A 140 -12.50 24.99 -1.27
C GLY A 140 -10.98 24.86 -1.46
N ILE A 141 -10.33 23.94 -0.74
CA ILE A 141 -8.90 23.67 -0.89
C ILE A 141 -8.74 22.69 -2.07
N PRO A 142 -8.11 23.11 -3.19
CA PRO A 142 -7.94 22.25 -4.35
C PRO A 142 -7.00 21.09 -4.02
N ILE A 143 -7.54 19.87 -4.04
CA ILE A 143 -6.81 18.62 -3.79
C ILE A 143 -6.16 18.03 -5.07
N GLY A 144 -5.89 18.90 -6.05
CA GLY A 144 -5.47 18.53 -7.40
C GLY A 144 -6.66 18.29 -8.32
N THR A 145 -6.61 18.83 -9.52
CA THR A 145 -7.56 18.48 -10.58
C THR A 145 -7.11 17.16 -11.22
N PRO A 146 -8.02 16.22 -11.53
CA PRO A 146 -7.68 15.13 -12.44
C PRO A 146 -7.16 15.77 -13.74
N PRO A 147 -6.12 15.19 -14.37
CA PRO A 147 -5.56 15.77 -15.59
C PRO A 147 -6.69 15.95 -16.60
N GLU A 148 -6.78 17.16 -17.17
CA GLU A 148 -7.69 17.42 -18.29
C GLU A 148 -7.36 16.43 -19.39
N VAL A 149 -8.31 15.55 -19.69
CA VAL A 149 -8.23 14.69 -20.87
C VAL A 149 -8.46 15.62 -22.05
N ASP A 150 -7.38 16.06 -22.68
CA ASP A 150 -7.44 16.87 -23.89
C ASP A 150 -8.05 16.00 -25.01
N TYR A 151 -9.36 16.15 -25.26
CA TYR A 151 -10.05 15.55 -26.39
C TYR A 151 -9.72 16.32 -27.68
N ALA A 152 -8.44 16.56 -27.94
CA ALA A 152 -7.96 17.03 -29.23
C ALA A 152 -7.90 15.82 -30.18
N ILE A 153 -9.00 15.65 -30.93
CA ILE A 153 -9.12 14.83 -32.13
C ILE A 153 -8.23 15.42 -33.22
#